data_AF-B7Q563-F1
#
_entry.id   AF-B7Q563-F1
#
_cell.length_a   1.000
_cell.length_b   1.000
_cell.length_c   1.000
_cell.angle_alpha   90.00
_cell.angle_beta   90.00
_cell.angle_gamma   90.00
#
_symmetry.space_group_name_H-M   'P 1'
#
loop_
_entity.id
_entity.type
_entity.pdbx_description
1 polymer ?
#
loop_
_entity_poly.entity_id
_entity_poly.type
_entity_poly.pdbx_seq_one_letter_code
_entity_poly.pdbx_strand_id
1 'polypeptide(L)'
;MRFALVLSLLGAASVLVTASHRSVQTSSGLLSGVRSKVSNLGYVHRFLGVPYAQAPVGQLRFAPPVALEEDAASRHLDSSQHGPSCYQPPHLKQLISDLLDTTSTEMSEDCLTLNVYVPEVDDAGRLPVIVWLPGEGFDYAMSRHFDGSYMALQGRVIVVTVNYRVSAFGFLSTLTPDAPGNVGLLDQRMALKWVKKNAAHFGGNPEKVTLMGRFSGSMSASIHLASPIKERLFERAVLQSGIAVGDYVFDFSPLNATRKLSEVVGCQKDSIPDMVSCLKNVRASELLSNSLRIGQSFRPVLDGSLIVEEPMEAVKKGRHQAVDVVIGTNQHEGSLCLLTLQYLKSNYYDRLLKDKLTTDDLEEMIRFHLQDFTKTGEDTLARVVLHEYRYQHVKDGLRSQYLQFCGDMYVSSHAEQMARLLSRHKKGSVYVYQFAHRPSFSTQPSFVGAVHGDDVLFALGLVLKQQDISKQEALLSKKMALSLGNFALDSDPSVVDDLDWDLDWPEYNQESQHVMHFTTGRPMARHSKLDRATSFWHEIVPLVELNGVVPALHQPAIAGHSMALTSSKSFVSASRSASTVNLEHQTPSAGQSATYIIVAMAVCNIVLLVVAAVSITKLCRPDSRYHTLQKF
;
A
#
# COMPACT_ATOMS: atom_id res chain seq x y z
N MET A 1 25.35 -73.80 -36.20
CA MET A 1 25.35 -72.36 -35.89
C MET A 1 24.32 -72.12 -34.80
N ARG A 2 24.76 -71.92 -33.55
CA ARG A 2 23.87 -71.68 -32.39
C ARG A 2 24.08 -70.23 -31.94
N PHE A 3 23.06 -69.41 -32.06
CA PHE A 3 23.02 -68.09 -31.43
C PHE A 3 22.50 -68.25 -30.00
N ALA A 4 23.32 -67.85 -29.03
CA ALA A 4 22.92 -67.73 -27.63
C ALA A 4 22.42 -66.29 -27.39
N LEU A 5 21.18 -66.19 -26.90
CA LEU A 5 20.59 -64.95 -26.38
C LEU A 5 21.09 -64.76 -24.94
N VAL A 6 21.79 -63.66 -24.65
CA VAL A 6 22.08 -63.22 -23.28
C VAL A 6 21.19 -62.01 -23.01
N LEU A 7 20.18 -62.18 -22.16
CA LEU A 7 19.43 -61.09 -21.56
C LEU A 7 20.24 -60.55 -20.37
N SER A 8 20.72 -59.31 -20.45
CA SER A 8 21.22 -58.55 -19.30
C SER A 8 20.11 -57.65 -18.76
N LEU A 9 19.66 -57.92 -17.53
CA LEU A 9 18.78 -57.07 -16.74
C LEU A 9 19.55 -55.82 -16.30
N LEU A 10 19.21 -54.66 -16.86
CA LEU A 10 19.56 -53.35 -16.31
C LEU A 10 18.46 -52.91 -15.34
N GLY A 11 18.71 -53.08 -14.04
CA GLY A 11 17.91 -52.46 -12.99
C GLY A 11 18.29 -50.99 -12.85
N ALA A 12 17.45 -50.09 -13.34
CA ALA A 12 17.56 -48.67 -13.05
C ALA A 12 17.07 -48.42 -11.61
N ALA A 13 17.98 -48.17 -10.68
CA ALA A 13 17.64 -47.65 -9.37
C ALA A 13 17.27 -46.17 -9.51
N SER A 14 15.97 -45.88 -9.56
CA SER A 14 15.45 -44.52 -9.38
C SER A 14 15.71 -44.08 -7.94
N VAL A 15 16.64 -43.15 -7.74
CA VAL A 15 16.80 -42.43 -6.47
C VAL A 15 15.55 -41.54 -6.31
N LEU A 16 14.57 -42.04 -5.54
CA LEU A 16 13.52 -41.19 -4.99
C LEU A 16 14.18 -40.23 -4.01
N VAL A 17 14.33 -38.97 -4.40
CA VAL A 17 14.57 -37.88 -3.46
C VAL A 17 13.30 -37.76 -2.62
N THR A 18 13.27 -38.44 -1.47
CA THR A 18 12.21 -38.27 -0.50
C THR A 18 12.33 -36.85 0.05
N ALA A 19 11.40 -35.97 -0.33
CA ALA A 19 11.25 -34.68 0.33
C ALA A 19 11.07 -34.94 1.83
N SER A 20 11.99 -34.43 2.65
CA SER A 20 11.86 -34.52 4.10
C SER A 20 10.71 -33.61 4.53
N HIS A 21 9.57 -34.22 4.87
CA HIS A 21 8.39 -33.52 5.37
C HIS A 21 8.53 -33.31 6.87
N ARG A 22 8.53 -32.04 7.30
CA ARG A 22 8.42 -31.66 8.71
C ARG A 22 6.94 -31.45 9.02
N SER A 23 6.44 -32.16 10.02
CA SER A 23 5.09 -31.95 10.53
C SER A 23 5.10 -31.07 11.78
N VAL A 24 4.15 -30.14 11.88
CA VAL A 24 4.01 -29.23 13.03
C VAL A 24 2.55 -29.17 13.47
N GLN A 25 2.30 -29.47 14.75
CA GLN A 25 0.96 -29.38 15.34
C GLN A 25 0.64 -27.91 15.65
N THR A 26 -0.53 -27.44 15.21
CA THR A 26 -1.01 -26.07 15.43
C THR A 26 -2.50 -26.06 15.78
N SER A 27 -3.05 -24.89 16.08
CA SER A 27 -4.50 -24.70 16.20
C SER A 27 -5.26 -24.85 14.88
N SER A 28 -4.57 -24.84 13.75
CA SER A 28 -5.19 -25.07 12.43
C SER A 28 -5.18 -26.54 12.01
N GLY A 29 -4.46 -27.39 12.75
CA GLY A 29 -4.25 -28.79 12.42
C GLY A 29 -2.77 -29.19 12.50
N LEU A 30 -2.52 -30.46 12.19
CA LEU A 30 -1.20 -31.01 11.90
C LEU A 30 -0.79 -30.61 10.48
N LEU A 31 0.16 -29.68 10.37
CA LEU A 31 0.63 -29.15 9.10
C LEU A 31 1.79 -29.98 8.57
N SER A 32 1.76 -30.37 7.30
CA SER A 32 2.89 -31.01 6.62
C SER A 32 3.54 -30.01 5.66
N GLY A 33 4.73 -29.51 6.03
CA GLY A 33 5.46 -28.54 5.23
C GLY A 33 6.44 -29.17 4.24
N VAL A 34 7.13 -28.32 3.49
CA VAL A 34 8.21 -28.69 2.57
C VAL A 34 9.54 -28.08 3.03
N ARG A 35 10.59 -28.92 3.08
CA ARG A 35 11.96 -28.44 3.26
C ARG A 35 12.54 -28.03 1.91
N SER A 36 12.99 -26.79 1.77
CA SER A 36 13.50 -26.23 0.52
C SER A 36 14.91 -25.65 0.71
N LYS A 37 15.81 -25.92 -0.24
CA LYS A 37 17.14 -25.29 -0.29
C LYS A 37 16.99 -23.88 -0.89
N VAL A 38 17.55 -22.88 -0.23
CA VAL A 38 17.51 -21.48 -0.67
C VAL A 38 18.91 -21.07 -1.12
N SER A 39 19.17 -21.25 -2.42
CA SER A 39 20.49 -20.97 -3.02
C SER A 39 21.63 -21.61 -2.18
N ASN A 40 22.69 -20.86 -1.91
CA ASN A 40 23.79 -21.25 -1.03
C ASN A 40 23.60 -20.79 0.42
N LEU A 41 22.46 -20.18 0.77
CA LEU A 41 22.22 -19.63 2.12
C LEU A 41 21.88 -20.72 3.15
N GLY A 42 21.19 -21.79 2.75
CA GLY A 42 20.77 -22.84 3.66
C GLY A 42 19.43 -23.47 3.28
N TYR A 43 18.74 -24.00 4.28
CA TYR A 43 17.44 -24.65 4.12
C TYR A 43 16.36 -23.94 4.94
N VAL A 44 15.14 -23.94 4.42
CA VAL A 44 13.95 -23.39 5.08
C VAL A 44 12.85 -24.44 5.04
N HIS A 45 12.14 -24.61 6.16
CA HIS A 45 10.85 -25.30 6.18
C HIS A 45 9.73 -24.31 5.87
N ARG A 46 8.96 -24.61 4.83
CA ARG A 46 7.85 -23.79 4.36
C ARG A 46 6.53 -24.48 4.67
N PHE A 47 5.64 -23.76 5.32
CA PHE A 47 4.25 -24.15 5.55
C PHE A 47 3.36 -23.12 4.88
N LEU A 48 2.85 -23.44 3.70
CA LEU A 48 2.15 -22.52 2.81
C LEU A 48 0.64 -22.77 2.87
N GLY A 49 -0.17 -21.72 2.69
CA GLY A 49 -1.63 -21.84 2.63
C GLY A 49 -2.30 -22.26 3.93
N VAL A 50 -1.69 -21.95 5.09
CA VAL A 50 -2.22 -22.35 6.40
C VAL A 50 -3.42 -21.48 6.78
N PRO A 51 -4.63 -22.03 6.99
CA PRO A 51 -5.80 -21.24 7.36
C PRO A 51 -5.61 -20.68 8.78
N TYR A 52 -5.92 -19.40 8.99
CA TYR A 52 -5.87 -18.77 10.33
C TYR A 52 -7.26 -18.38 10.86
N ALA A 53 -8.28 -18.44 10.01
CA ALA A 53 -9.67 -18.09 10.31
C ALA A 53 -10.62 -18.98 9.49
N GLN A 54 -11.91 -18.98 9.82
CA GLN A 54 -12.94 -19.60 8.99
C GLN A 54 -13.04 -18.89 7.63
N ALA A 55 -13.37 -19.63 6.59
CA ALA A 55 -13.61 -19.08 5.25
C ALA A 55 -14.70 -17.98 5.31
N PRO A 56 -14.43 -16.74 4.87
CA PRO A 56 -15.36 -15.62 4.97
C PRO A 56 -16.41 -15.63 3.86
N VAL A 57 -17.05 -16.79 3.65
CA VAL A 57 -18.03 -17.04 2.58
C VAL A 57 -19.47 -16.91 3.09
N GLY A 58 -20.40 -16.70 2.17
CA GLY A 58 -21.83 -16.62 2.48
C GLY A 58 -22.13 -15.54 3.53
N GLN A 59 -22.67 -15.95 4.69
CA GLN A 59 -23.04 -15.02 5.75
C GLN A 59 -21.83 -14.32 6.40
N LEU A 60 -20.64 -14.90 6.30
CA LEU A 60 -19.39 -14.33 6.80
C LEU A 60 -18.76 -13.31 5.83
N ARG A 61 -19.30 -13.16 4.61
CA ARG A 61 -18.89 -12.08 3.72
C ARG A 61 -19.21 -10.72 4.36
N PHE A 62 -18.24 -9.81 4.34
CA PHE A 62 -18.26 -8.50 5.02
C PHE A 62 -18.33 -8.54 6.55
N ALA A 63 -18.38 -9.72 7.18
CA ALA A 63 -18.34 -9.86 8.62
C ALA A 63 -16.88 -9.93 9.13
N PRO A 64 -16.63 -9.55 10.40
CA PRO A 64 -15.36 -9.83 11.07
C PRO A 64 -14.93 -11.29 10.95
N PRO A 65 -13.62 -11.60 10.85
CA PRO A 65 -13.14 -12.97 10.77
C PRO A 65 -13.53 -13.75 12.02
N VAL A 66 -13.94 -15.00 11.82
CA VAL A 66 -14.24 -15.94 12.90
C VAL A 66 -13.05 -16.87 13.10
N ALA A 67 -12.68 -17.11 14.36
CA ALA A 67 -11.61 -18.04 14.68
C ALA A 67 -11.97 -19.46 14.20
N LEU A 68 -10.94 -20.25 13.86
CA LEU A 68 -11.16 -21.66 13.57
C LEU A 68 -11.76 -22.37 14.80
N GLU A 69 -12.68 -23.30 14.53
CA GLU A 69 -13.25 -24.20 15.54
C GLU A 69 -12.16 -25.02 16.23
N GLU A 70 -12.40 -25.43 17.48
CA GLU A 70 -11.41 -26.20 18.26
C GLU A 70 -11.02 -27.52 17.60
N ASP A 71 -11.95 -28.14 16.86
CA ASP A 71 -11.73 -29.37 16.11
C ASP A 71 -10.73 -29.22 14.97
N ALA A 72 -10.42 -27.98 14.55
CA ALA A 72 -9.46 -27.70 13.49
C ALA A 72 -8.07 -28.23 13.81
N ALA A 73 -7.70 -28.25 15.10
CA ALA A 73 -6.44 -28.84 15.56
C ALA A 73 -6.29 -30.34 15.21
N SER A 74 -7.40 -31.05 14.97
CA SER A 74 -7.40 -32.47 14.60
C SER A 74 -7.25 -32.71 13.09
N ARG A 75 -7.29 -31.65 12.27
CA ARG A 75 -7.17 -31.75 10.81
C ARG A 75 -5.72 -32.06 10.42
N HIS A 76 -5.54 -32.78 9.32
CA HIS A 76 -4.24 -32.95 8.66
C HIS A 76 -4.22 -32.08 7.42
N LEU A 77 -3.28 -31.15 7.34
CA LEU A 77 -3.19 -30.18 6.23
C LEU A 77 -1.88 -30.38 5.48
N ASP A 78 -1.98 -30.58 4.17
CA ASP A 78 -0.83 -30.44 3.28
C ASP A 78 -0.57 -28.94 3.08
N SER A 79 0.54 -28.46 3.63
CA SER A 79 0.97 -27.06 3.58
C SER A 79 2.20 -26.92 2.68
N SER A 80 2.29 -27.71 1.61
CA SER A 80 3.36 -27.63 0.62
C SER A 80 3.11 -26.58 -0.48
N GLN A 81 1.87 -26.09 -0.63
CA GLN A 81 1.48 -25.14 -1.67
C GLN A 81 0.76 -23.91 -1.09
N HIS A 82 0.89 -22.78 -1.79
CA HIS A 82 0.17 -21.57 -1.41
C HIS A 82 -1.35 -21.76 -1.55
N GLY A 83 -2.10 -21.19 -0.61
CA GLY A 83 -3.55 -21.06 -0.73
C GLY A 83 -3.94 -20.08 -1.86
N PRO A 84 -5.23 -20.02 -2.21
CA PRO A 84 -5.74 -19.06 -3.18
C PRO A 84 -5.54 -17.62 -2.70
N SER A 85 -5.44 -16.70 -3.64
CA SER A 85 -5.43 -15.27 -3.32
C SER A 85 -6.87 -14.79 -3.04
N CYS A 86 -7.01 -13.72 -2.25
CA CYS A 86 -8.30 -13.07 -2.11
C CYS A 86 -8.74 -12.45 -3.44
N TYR A 87 -10.06 -12.32 -3.66
CA TYR A 87 -10.59 -11.56 -4.79
C TYR A 87 -10.08 -10.12 -4.79
N GLN A 88 -9.42 -9.74 -5.88
CA GLN A 88 -8.75 -8.45 -6.05
C GLN A 88 -8.59 -8.12 -7.55
N PRO A 89 -8.46 -6.84 -7.94
CA PRO A 89 -8.18 -6.47 -9.32
C PRO A 89 -6.88 -7.13 -9.83
N PRO A 90 -6.78 -7.42 -11.14
CA PRO A 90 -5.54 -7.92 -11.71
C PRO A 90 -4.45 -6.86 -11.57
N HIS A 91 -3.28 -7.25 -11.09
CA HIS A 91 -2.11 -6.38 -11.10
C HIS A 91 -1.50 -6.34 -12.51
N LEU A 92 -1.02 -5.17 -12.94
CA LEU A 92 -0.32 -5.06 -14.23
C LEU A 92 1.01 -5.81 -14.16
N LYS A 93 1.07 -7.01 -14.76
CA LYS A 93 2.29 -7.85 -14.79
C LYS A 93 3.54 -7.09 -15.26
N GLN A 94 3.35 -6.14 -16.19
CA GLN A 94 4.42 -5.30 -16.75
C GLN A 94 5.06 -4.34 -15.74
N LEU A 95 4.39 -4.06 -14.62
CA LEU A 95 4.86 -3.16 -13.57
C LEU A 95 5.35 -3.90 -12.33
N ILE A 96 5.26 -5.24 -12.32
CA ILE A 96 5.74 -6.06 -11.20
C ILE A 96 7.20 -6.40 -11.47
N SER A 97 8.04 -6.31 -10.44
CA SER A 97 9.41 -6.83 -10.51
C SER A 97 9.41 -8.34 -10.77
N ASP A 98 10.25 -8.80 -11.70
CA ASP A 98 10.43 -10.23 -12.01
C ASP A 98 10.96 -11.05 -10.82
N LEU A 99 11.41 -10.40 -9.74
CA LEU A 99 11.87 -11.04 -8.50
C LEU A 99 10.70 -11.50 -7.60
N LEU A 100 9.50 -10.98 -7.84
CA LEU A 100 8.27 -11.36 -7.12
C LEU A 100 7.65 -12.62 -7.75
N ASP A 101 7.11 -13.51 -6.94
CA ASP A 101 6.43 -14.72 -7.45
C ASP A 101 5.05 -14.34 -8.02
N THR A 102 4.98 -14.15 -9.34
CA THR A 102 3.75 -13.81 -10.07
C THR A 102 3.06 -15.04 -10.67
N THR A 103 3.39 -16.25 -10.21
CA THR A 103 2.72 -17.47 -10.66
C THR A 103 1.22 -17.35 -10.41
N SER A 104 0.41 -17.66 -11.43
CA SER A 104 -1.05 -17.54 -11.36
C SER A 104 -1.59 -18.31 -10.16
N THR A 105 -2.34 -17.64 -9.31
CA THR A 105 -3.16 -18.26 -8.28
C THR A 105 -4.63 -18.13 -8.64
N GLU A 106 -5.41 -19.14 -8.26
CA GLU A 106 -6.85 -19.00 -8.22
C GLU A 106 -7.22 -17.92 -7.19
N MET A 107 -8.22 -17.10 -7.52
CA MET A 107 -8.85 -16.19 -6.56
C MET A 107 -10.03 -16.90 -5.91
N SER A 108 -10.10 -16.86 -4.59
CA SER A 108 -11.20 -17.42 -3.80
C SER A 108 -11.60 -16.44 -2.70
N GLU A 109 -12.85 -16.56 -2.23
CA GLU A 109 -13.25 -15.92 -0.97
C GLU A 109 -12.71 -16.67 0.24
N ASP A 110 -12.49 -17.99 0.11
CA ASP A 110 -11.76 -18.78 1.11
C ASP A 110 -10.24 -18.52 0.97
N CYS A 111 -9.82 -17.33 1.39
CA CYS A 111 -8.45 -16.83 1.19
C CYS A 111 -7.73 -16.46 2.50
N LEU A 112 -8.36 -16.64 3.67
CA LEU A 112 -7.78 -16.26 4.99
C LEU A 112 -6.71 -17.26 5.44
N THR A 113 -5.60 -17.23 4.71
CA THR A 113 -4.45 -18.10 4.84
C THR A 113 -3.17 -17.30 5.07
N LEU A 114 -2.18 -17.94 5.69
CA LEU A 114 -0.84 -17.39 5.86
C LEU A 114 0.21 -18.42 5.48
N ASN A 115 1.45 -17.96 5.29
CA ASN A 115 2.59 -18.79 4.97
C ASN A 115 3.68 -18.61 6.02
N VAL A 116 4.23 -19.69 6.56
CA VAL A 116 5.28 -19.68 7.59
C VAL A 116 6.59 -20.19 7.00
N TYR A 117 7.66 -19.41 7.15
CA TYR A 117 9.01 -19.73 6.69
C TYR A 117 9.92 -19.85 7.90
N VAL A 118 10.38 -21.07 8.19
CA VAL A 118 11.22 -21.39 9.35
C VAL A 118 12.63 -21.71 8.87
N PRO A 119 13.65 -20.90 9.21
CA PRO A 119 15.02 -21.15 8.78
C PRO A 119 15.65 -22.30 9.57
N GLU A 120 16.46 -23.12 8.91
CA GLU A 120 17.38 -24.04 9.58
C GLU A 120 18.66 -23.30 9.94
N VAL A 121 18.76 -22.90 11.19
CA VAL A 121 19.92 -22.19 11.75
C VAL A 121 20.42 -22.94 12.98
N ASP A 122 21.74 -23.05 13.11
CA ASP A 122 22.37 -23.70 14.25
C ASP A 122 22.14 -22.90 15.55
N ASP A 123 21.90 -23.63 16.63
CA ASP A 123 21.92 -23.14 18.02
C ASP A 123 21.02 -21.92 18.32
N ALA A 124 19.92 -21.79 17.59
CA ALA A 124 18.94 -20.75 17.88
C ALA A 124 18.04 -21.18 19.04
N GLY A 125 18.05 -20.39 20.12
CA GLY A 125 16.89 -20.29 21.01
C GLY A 125 15.62 -19.90 20.23
N ARG A 126 14.52 -19.61 20.93
CA ARG A 126 13.27 -19.23 20.23
C ARG A 126 13.50 -17.98 19.35
N LEU A 127 13.31 -18.13 18.04
CA LEU A 127 13.54 -17.09 17.03
C LEU A 127 12.49 -15.97 17.11
N PRO A 128 12.84 -14.71 16.85
CA PRO A 128 11.84 -13.66 16.68
C PRO A 128 10.99 -13.93 15.42
N VAL A 129 9.78 -13.40 15.40
CA VAL A 129 8.81 -13.61 14.32
C VAL A 129 8.51 -12.28 13.65
N ILE A 130 8.72 -12.19 12.34
CA ILE A 130 8.29 -11.06 11.51
C ILE A 130 7.02 -11.45 10.77
N VAL A 131 5.95 -10.70 10.98
CA VAL A 131 4.68 -10.85 10.27
C VAL A 131 4.62 -9.78 9.18
N TRP A 132 4.63 -10.22 7.93
CA TRP A 132 4.66 -9.39 6.72
C TRP A 132 3.26 -9.13 6.18
N LEU A 133 2.92 -7.84 6.07
CA LEU A 133 1.71 -7.34 5.41
C LEU A 133 2.05 -6.76 4.03
N PRO A 134 1.74 -7.48 2.93
CA PRO A 134 1.80 -6.90 1.59
C PRO A 134 0.64 -5.92 1.39
N GLY A 135 0.76 -4.91 0.52
CA GLY A 135 -0.42 -4.15 0.12
C GLY A 135 -0.17 -2.99 -0.85
N GLU A 136 -1.03 -2.87 -1.85
CA GLU A 136 -1.04 -1.81 -2.87
C GLU A 136 -2.42 -1.12 -2.86
N GLY A 137 -2.58 -0.06 -2.05
CA GLY A 137 -3.79 0.77 -1.99
C GLY A 137 -5.05 0.15 -1.37
N PHE A 138 -4.93 -0.86 -0.50
CA PHE A 138 -6.05 -1.62 0.11
C PHE A 138 -6.95 -2.42 -0.85
N ASP A 139 -6.80 -2.22 -2.17
CA ASP A 139 -7.50 -2.98 -3.20
C ASP A 139 -6.76 -4.27 -3.59
N TYR A 140 -5.43 -4.31 -3.40
CA TYR A 140 -4.60 -5.42 -3.81
C TYR A 140 -3.61 -5.82 -2.70
N ALA A 141 -3.53 -7.10 -2.37
CA ALA A 141 -2.57 -7.68 -1.45
C ALA A 141 -2.32 -9.15 -1.78
N MET A 142 -1.07 -9.50 -2.03
CA MET A 142 -0.68 -10.83 -2.49
C MET A 142 0.52 -11.34 -1.70
N SER A 143 0.27 -12.16 -0.67
CA SER A 143 1.34 -12.70 0.18
C SER A 143 2.35 -13.55 -0.60
N ARG A 144 1.87 -14.29 -1.62
CA ARG A 144 2.69 -15.15 -2.47
C ARG A 144 3.83 -14.41 -3.16
N HIS A 145 3.65 -13.14 -3.51
CA HIS A 145 4.68 -12.34 -4.19
C HIS A 145 6.00 -12.30 -3.40
N PHE A 146 5.91 -12.36 -2.08
CA PHE A 146 7.01 -12.11 -1.17
C PHE A 146 7.45 -13.41 -0.51
N ASP A 147 8.39 -14.12 -1.15
CA ASP A 147 8.97 -15.34 -0.58
C ASP A 147 9.83 -15.00 0.66
N GLY A 148 9.34 -15.35 1.84
CA GLY A 148 10.00 -15.08 3.12
C GLY A 148 11.27 -15.91 3.37
N SER A 149 11.63 -16.86 2.50
CA SER A 149 12.73 -17.79 2.74
C SER A 149 14.11 -17.11 2.84
N TYR A 150 14.35 -16.06 2.06
CA TYR A 150 15.63 -15.35 2.06
C TYR A 150 15.80 -14.52 3.33
N MET A 151 14.78 -13.73 3.68
CA MET A 151 14.74 -12.99 4.95
C MET A 151 14.85 -13.91 6.17
N ALA A 152 14.18 -15.07 6.16
CA ALA A 152 14.26 -16.02 7.25
C ALA A 152 15.70 -16.46 7.55
N LEU A 153 16.48 -16.77 6.49
CA LEU A 153 17.88 -17.17 6.63
C LEU A 153 18.80 -16.00 6.94
N GLN A 154 18.71 -14.89 6.20
CA GLN A 154 19.61 -13.76 6.36
C GLN A 154 19.37 -13.01 7.67
N GLY A 155 18.11 -12.74 8.02
CA GLY A 155 17.73 -12.08 9.26
C GLY A 155 17.66 -13.00 10.47
N ARG A 156 17.79 -14.31 10.29
CA ARG A 156 17.67 -15.33 11.35
C ARG A 156 16.35 -15.18 12.13
N VAL A 157 15.24 -15.13 11.39
CA VAL A 157 13.89 -14.92 11.94
C VAL A 157 12.91 -15.93 11.34
N ILE A 158 11.79 -16.17 12.02
CA ILE A 158 10.63 -16.78 11.36
C ILE A 158 9.87 -15.68 10.63
N VAL A 159 9.57 -15.90 9.35
CA VAL A 159 8.76 -14.98 8.55
C VAL A 159 7.37 -15.57 8.36
N VAL A 160 6.33 -14.74 8.56
CA VAL A 160 4.94 -15.10 8.30
C VAL A 160 4.35 -14.11 7.30
N THR A 161 3.95 -14.55 6.11
CA THR A 161 3.27 -13.69 5.13
C THR A 161 1.77 -13.94 5.15
N VAL A 162 0.96 -12.88 5.13
CA VAL A 162 -0.49 -12.98 5.42
C VAL A 162 -1.32 -12.57 4.20
N ASN A 163 -2.29 -13.41 3.81
CA ASN A 163 -3.41 -12.99 2.98
C ASN A 163 -4.53 -12.44 3.86
N TYR A 164 -5.13 -11.33 3.48
CA TYR A 164 -6.27 -10.71 4.15
C TYR A 164 -7.22 -10.13 3.10
N ARG A 165 -8.52 -9.98 3.43
CA ARG A 165 -9.49 -9.46 2.46
C ARG A 165 -9.14 -8.02 2.07
N VAL A 166 -9.27 -7.73 0.78
CA VAL A 166 -8.99 -6.43 0.16
C VAL A 166 -10.18 -5.93 -0.66
N SER A 167 -10.12 -4.70 -1.14
CA SER A 167 -11.16 -4.05 -1.94
C SER A 167 -12.53 -4.13 -1.26
N ALA A 168 -13.62 -4.27 -2.03
CA ALA A 168 -14.98 -4.38 -1.49
C ALA A 168 -15.15 -5.55 -0.49
N PHE A 169 -14.37 -6.61 -0.59
CA PHE A 169 -14.48 -7.75 0.34
C PHE A 169 -13.91 -7.44 1.73
N GLY A 170 -12.89 -6.59 1.80
CA GLY A 170 -12.22 -6.20 3.05
C GLY A 170 -12.73 -4.90 3.66
N PHE A 171 -13.26 -3.99 2.83
CA PHE A 171 -13.45 -2.60 3.21
C PHE A 171 -14.84 -2.02 2.86
N LEU A 172 -15.76 -2.82 2.31
CA LEU A 172 -17.15 -2.38 2.19
C LEU A 172 -17.74 -2.08 3.58
N SER A 173 -18.33 -0.90 3.71
CA SER A 173 -18.91 -0.46 4.97
C SER A 173 -20.25 0.26 4.78
N THR A 174 -21.11 0.02 5.75
CA THR A 174 -22.34 0.79 6.02
C THR A 174 -22.28 1.44 7.40
N LEU A 175 -21.19 1.26 8.14
CA LEU A 175 -21.03 1.59 9.56
C LEU A 175 -22.14 0.99 10.45
N THR A 176 -22.68 -0.16 10.03
CA THR A 176 -23.64 -0.96 10.80
C THR A 176 -23.08 -2.36 11.06
N PRO A 177 -23.63 -3.14 12.01
CA PRO A 177 -23.16 -4.50 12.27
C PRO A 177 -23.19 -5.45 11.07
N ASP A 178 -24.06 -5.21 10.07
CA ASP A 178 -24.19 -6.08 8.90
C ASP A 178 -22.98 -6.00 7.96
N ALA A 179 -22.37 -4.81 7.87
CA ALA A 179 -21.14 -4.53 7.13
C ALA A 179 -20.41 -3.37 7.83
N PRO A 180 -19.63 -3.64 8.89
CA PRO A 180 -19.02 -2.60 9.71
C PRO A 180 -17.88 -1.86 8.99
N GLY A 181 -17.30 -2.45 7.95
CA GLY A 181 -16.04 -2.00 7.37
C GLY A 181 -14.84 -2.59 8.11
N ASN A 182 -13.63 -2.27 7.62
CA ASN A 182 -12.35 -2.66 8.22
C ASN A 182 -12.13 -4.16 8.43
N VAL A 183 -12.93 -5.05 7.84
CA VAL A 183 -12.81 -6.49 8.09
C VAL A 183 -11.49 -7.05 7.56
N GLY A 184 -10.91 -6.45 6.52
CA GLY A 184 -9.54 -6.76 6.09
C GLY A 184 -8.45 -6.41 7.12
N LEU A 185 -8.64 -5.37 7.94
CA LEU A 185 -7.75 -5.08 9.06
C LEU A 185 -7.98 -6.03 10.25
N LEU A 186 -9.23 -6.44 10.47
CA LEU A 186 -9.56 -7.45 11.47
C LEU A 186 -8.98 -8.83 11.10
N ASP A 187 -8.94 -9.17 9.81
CA ASP A 187 -8.26 -10.36 9.28
C ASP A 187 -6.78 -10.37 9.67
N GLN A 188 -6.08 -9.24 9.49
CA GLN A 188 -4.69 -9.09 9.90
C GLN A 188 -4.51 -9.29 11.42
N ARG A 189 -5.43 -8.76 12.25
CA ARG A 189 -5.40 -9.01 13.70
C ARG A 189 -5.65 -10.47 14.04
N MET A 190 -6.56 -11.15 13.33
CA MET A 190 -6.80 -12.58 13.51
C MET A 190 -5.55 -13.41 13.15
N ALA A 191 -4.85 -13.05 12.07
CA ALA A 191 -3.57 -13.67 11.73
C ALA A 191 -2.51 -13.45 12.82
N LEU A 192 -2.42 -12.25 13.40
CA LEU A 192 -1.51 -11.98 14.52
C LEU A 192 -1.87 -12.79 15.78
N LYS A 193 -3.17 -12.96 16.09
CA LYS A 193 -3.62 -13.86 17.17
C LYS A 193 -3.20 -15.31 16.91
N TRP A 194 -3.34 -15.76 15.67
CA TRP A 194 -2.87 -17.07 15.25
C TRP A 194 -1.36 -17.21 15.46
N VAL A 195 -0.57 -16.21 15.08
CA VAL A 195 0.89 -16.21 15.29
C VAL A 195 1.23 -16.27 16.77
N LYS A 196 0.61 -15.44 17.62
CA LYS A 196 0.83 -15.49 19.09
C LYS A 196 0.53 -16.87 19.67
N LYS A 197 -0.52 -17.55 19.19
CA LYS A 197 -0.90 -18.90 19.65
C LYS A 197 0.03 -20.00 19.13
N ASN A 198 0.59 -19.86 17.93
CA ASN A 198 1.23 -20.96 17.22
C ASN A 198 2.75 -20.83 17.04
N ALA A 199 3.34 -19.63 17.13
CA ALA A 199 4.76 -19.38 16.85
C ALA A 199 5.71 -20.34 17.58
N ALA A 200 5.43 -20.67 18.84
CA ALA A 200 6.26 -21.57 19.64
C ALA A 200 6.39 -22.98 19.03
N HIS A 201 5.38 -23.49 18.33
CA HIS A 201 5.40 -24.81 17.68
C HIS A 201 6.38 -24.85 16.49
N PHE A 202 6.69 -23.69 15.91
CA PHE A 202 7.68 -23.55 14.83
C PHE A 202 9.09 -23.24 15.33
N GLY A 203 9.28 -23.08 16.66
CA GLY A 203 10.53 -22.59 17.25
C GLY A 203 10.61 -21.06 17.36
N GLY A 204 9.50 -20.36 17.17
CA GLY A 204 9.41 -18.90 17.32
C GLY A 204 9.14 -18.46 18.76
N ASN A 205 9.40 -17.19 19.04
CA ASN A 205 9.08 -16.55 20.31
C ASN A 205 7.80 -15.69 20.14
N PRO A 206 6.66 -16.08 20.74
CA PRO A 206 5.44 -15.28 20.66
C PRO A 206 5.57 -13.91 21.34
N GLU A 207 6.56 -13.70 22.21
CA GLU A 207 6.83 -12.41 22.86
C GLU A 207 7.84 -11.54 22.08
N LYS A 208 8.26 -11.96 20.88
CA LYS A 208 9.11 -11.17 19.98
C LYS A 208 8.50 -11.15 18.57
N VAL A 209 7.28 -10.63 18.47
CA VAL A 209 6.56 -10.48 17.20
C VAL A 209 6.71 -9.05 16.69
N THR A 210 7.22 -8.91 15.46
CA THR A 210 7.36 -7.65 14.73
C THR A 210 6.37 -7.60 13.58
N LEU A 211 5.55 -6.55 13.52
CA LEU A 211 4.64 -6.30 12.40
C LEU A 211 5.35 -5.45 11.34
N MET A 212 5.54 -5.99 10.14
CA MET A 212 6.26 -5.33 9.05
C MET A 212 5.36 -5.19 7.83
N GLY A 213 5.31 -4.02 7.20
CA GLY A 213 4.47 -3.81 6.03
C GLY A 213 5.05 -2.83 5.03
N ARG A 214 4.62 -2.98 3.78
CA ARG A 214 4.92 -2.10 2.63
C ARG A 214 3.70 -1.27 2.26
N PHE A 215 3.89 0.03 1.99
CA PHE A 215 2.85 0.92 1.48
C PHE A 215 1.52 0.78 2.23
N SER A 216 0.44 0.25 1.63
CA SER A 216 -0.85 0.09 2.36
C SER A 216 -0.81 -0.99 3.47
N GLY A 217 0.11 -1.95 3.40
CA GLY A 217 0.45 -2.84 4.52
C GLY A 217 1.17 -2.09 5.66
N SER A 218 2.03 -1.12 5.32
CA SER A 218 2.64 -0.19 6.29
C SER A 218 1.60 0.75 6.91
N MET A 219 0.68 1.28 6.09
CA MET A 219 -0.47 2.04 6.56
C MET A 219 -1.33 1.22 7.53
N SER A 220 -1.59 -0.05 7.22
CA SER A 220 -2.26 -0.98 8.13
C SER A 220 -1.51 -1.15 9.45
N ALA A 221 -0.17 -1.31 9.42
CA ALA A 221 0.64 -1.38 10.62
C ALA A 221 0.59 -0.08 11.45
N SER A 222 0.57 1.09 10.81
CA SER A 222 0.37 2.38 11.50
C SER A 222 -1.02 2.51 12.13
N ILE A 223 -2.05 1.93 11.51
CA ILE A 223 -3.41 1.83 12.09
C ILE A 223 -3.39 0.93 13.33
N HIS A 224 -2.76 -0.25 13.25
CA HIS A 224 -2.67 -1.15 14.41
C HIS A 224 -1.90 -0.52 15.57
N LEU A 225 -0.82 0.21 15.28
CA LEU A 225 -0.05 0.98 16.26
C LEU A 225 -0.92 2.01 17.02
N ALA A 226 -1.81 2.69 16.30
CA ALA A 226 -2.67 3.73 16.83
C ALA A 226 -4.02 3.25 17.38
N SER A 227 -4.39 2.00 17.09
CA SER A 227 -5.68 1.43 17.51
C SER A 227 -5.84 1.44 19.03
N PRO A 228 -7.04 1.79 19.56
CA PRO A 228 -7.29 1.77 21.00
C PRO A 228 -7.48 0.35 21.57
N ILE A 229 -7.51 -0.68 20.70
CA ILE A 229 -7.64 -2.08 21.12
C ILE A 229 -6.36 -2.47 21.90
N LYS A 230 -6.52 -2.72 23.20
CA LYS A 230 -5.41 -2.96 24.15
C LYS A 230 -4.72 -4.32 24.03
N GLU A 231 -5.26 -5.23 23.23
CA GLU A 231 -4.67 -6.56 23.03
C GLU A 231 -3.32 -6.43 22.31
N ARG A 232 -2.23 -6.72 23.04
CA ARG A 232 -0.85 -6.63 22.57
C ARG A 232 -0.52 -7.85 21.71
N LEU A 233 -0.52 -7.64 20.38
CA LEU A 233 -0.30 -8.70 19.38
C LEU A 233 1.09 -8.66 18.73
N PHE A 234 1.81 -7.57 18.91
CA PHE A 234 3.17 -7.36 18.42
C PHE A 234 3.89 -6.41 19.38
N GLU A 235 5.21 -6.51 19.42
CA GLU A 235 6.09 -5.71 20.27
C GLU A 235 6.78 -4.59 19.49
N ARG A 236 6.82 -4.72 18.15
CA ARG A 236 7.55 -3.84 17.26
C ARG A 236 6.85 -3.67 15.92
N ALA A 237 7.09 -2.54 15.27
CA ALA A 237 6.57 -2.26 13.93
C ALA A 237 7.68 -1.80 12.98
N VAL A 238 7.60 -2.22 11.71
CA VAL A 238 8.45 -1.73 10.62
C VAL A 238 7.53 -1.17 9.53
N LEU A 239 7.62 0.14 9.33
CA LEU A 239 6.73 0.92 8.47
C LEU A 239 7.49 1.33 7.20
N GLN A 240 7.39 0.56 6.11
CA GLN A 240 8.07 0.86 4.85
C GLN A 240 7.18 1.67 3.91
N SER A 241 7.54 2.94 3.72
CA SER A 241 6.97 3.83 2.72
C SER A 241 5.44 3.99 2.79
N GLY A 242 4.84 4.02 3.99
CA GLY A 242 3.41 4.27 4.13
C GLY A 242 2.95 4.54 5.55
N ILE A 243 2.30 5.69 5.76
CA ILE A 243 1.59 6.05 6.99
C ILE A 243 0.13 6.34 6.62
N ALA A 244 -0.83 5.82 7.39
CA ALA A 244 -2.24 6.07 7.10
C ALA A 244 -2.64 7.50 7.50
N VAL A 245 -3.10 8.31 6.54
CA VAL A 245 -3.42 9.73 6.73
C VAL A 245 -4.56 10.18 5.81
N GLY A 246 -5.45 11.02 6.35
CA GLY A 246 -6.46 11.80 5.63
C GLY A 246 -7.40 11.01 4.71
N ASP A 247 -8.10 11.76 3.85
CA ASP A 247 -9.07 11.26 2.87
C ASP A 247 -8.42 10.39 1.77
N TYR A 248 -7.09 10.42 1.67
CA TYR A 248 -6.34 9.49 0.83
C TYR A 248 -6.48 8.04 1.33
N VAL A 249 -6.56 7.81 2.64
CA VAL A 249 -6.68 6.48 3.23
C VAL A 249 -8.05 6.21 3.82
N PHE A 250 -8.71 7.20 4.42
CA PHE A 250 -9.97 7.00 5.12
C PHE A 250 -11.17 7.42 4.28
N ASP A 251 -12.20 6.57 4.24
CA ASP A 251 -13.50 6.92 3.65
C ASP A 251 -14.45 7.42 4.75
N PHE A 252 -14.80 8.70 4.68
CA PHE A 252 -15.72 9.36 5.61
C PHE A 252 -17.19 9.26 5.18
N SER A 253 -17.48 8.66 4.02
CA SER A 253 -18.85 8.46 3.50
C SER A 253 -19.02 7.08 2.85
N PRO A 254 -18.68 5.98 3.53
CA PRO A 254 -18.59 4.65 2.92
C PRO A 254 -19.93 4.10 2.39
N LEU A 255 -21.05 4.58 2.95
CA LEU A 255 -22.38 4.20 2.48
C LEU A 255 -22.61 4.62 1.02
N ASN A 256 -21.95 5.67 0.51
CA ASN A 256 -22.09 6.13 -0.87
C ASN A 256 -21.52 5.11 -1.87
N ALA A 257 -20.31 4.60 -1.62
CA ALA A 257 -19.72 3.54 -2.45
C ALA A 257 -20.55 2.26 -2.38
N THR A 258 -20.99 1.87 -1.17
CA THR A 258 -21.84 0.69 -0.95
C THR A 258 -23.18 0.79 -1.68
N ARG A 259 -23.86 1.94 -1.63
CA ARG A 259 -25.13 2.17 -2.37
C ARG A 259 -24.94 2.11 -3.87
N LYS A 260 -23.92 2.77 -4.43
CA LYS A 260 -23.65 2.70 -5.88
C LYS A 260 -23.34 1.27 -6.32
N LEU A 261 -22.56 0.52 -5.52
CA LEU A 261 -22.32 -0.89 -5.81
C LEU A 261 -23.63 -1.69 -5.77
N SER A 262 -24.49 -1.45 -4.78
CA SER A 262 -25.80 -2.12 -4.67
C SER A 262 -26.70 -1.83 -5.88
N GLU A 263 -26.69 -0.61 -6.42
CA GLU A 263 -27.48 -0.25 -7.60
C GLU A 263 -27.02 -1.03 -8.84
N VAL A 264 -25.71 -1.07 -9.11
CA VAL A 264 -25.19 -1.71 -10.32
C VAL A 264 -25.30 -3.23 -10.32
N VAL A 265 -25.42 -3.86 -9.14
CA VAL A 265 -25.62 -5.32 -9.01
C VAL A 265 -27.08 -5.71 -8.70
N GLY A 266 -28.02 -4.76 -8.74
CA GLY A 266 -29.45 -5.03 -8.51
C GLY A 266 -29.82 -5.33 -7.05
N CYS A 267 -28.99 -4.90 -6.10
CA CYS A 267 -29.19 -5.04 -4.65
C CYS A 267 -29.69 -3.77 -3.95
N GLN A 268 -30.22 -2.80 -4.70
CA GLN A 268 -30.88 -1.65 -4.10
C GLN A 268 -32.10 -2.10 -3.27
N LYS A 269 -32.11 -1.78 -1.99
CA LYS A 269 -33.18 -2.06 -1.02
C LYS A 269 -33.40 -0.85 -0.13
N ASP A 270 -34.59 -0.76 0.46
CA ASP A 270 -34.94 0.36 1.37
C ASP A 270 -34.19 0.27 2.70
N SER A 271 -33.96 -0.96 3.20
CA SER A 271 -33.24 -1.20 4.45
C SER A 271 -31.77 -1.56 4.20
N ILE A 272 -30.87 -1.09 5.08
CA ILE A 272 -29.44 -1.46 5.05
C ILE A 272 -29.24 -2.98 5.22
N PRO A 273 -29.89 -3.65 6.19
CA PRO A 273 -29.75 -5.10 6.36
C PRO A 273 -30.13 -5.90 5.11
N ASP A 274 -31.23 -5.53 4.43
CA ASP A 274 -31.65 -6.23 3.20
C ASP A 274 -30.70 -5.97 2.03
N MET A 275 -30.18 -4.74 1.91
CA MET A 275 -29.17 -4.38 0.91
C MET A 275 -27.90 -5.21 1.09
N VAL A 276 -27.38 -5.28 2.33
CA VAL A 276 -26.18 -6.07 2.64
C VAL A 276 -26.43 -7.57 2.46
N SER A 277 -27.59 -8.06 2.91
CA SER A 277 -28.00 -9.46 2.70
C SER A 277 -28.04 -9.82 1.20
N CYS A 278 -28.55 -8.92 0.36
CA CYS A 278 -28.49 -9.10 -1.10
C CYS A 278 -27.04 -9.14 -1.60
N LEU A 279 -26.20 -8.19 -1.18
CA LEU A 279 -24.78 -8.12 -1.59
C LEU A 279 -23.98 -9.38 -1.20
N LYS A 280 -24.31 -10.02 -0.06
CA LYS A 280 -23.72 -11.30 0.35
C LYS A 280 -24.00 -12.45 -0.63
N ASN A 281 -25.07 -12.36 -1.42
CA ASN A 281 -25.46 -13.39 -2.39
C ASN A 281 -24.95 -13.12 -3.82
N VAL A 282 -24.36 -11.95 -4.09
CA VAL A 282 -23.76 -11.64 -5.40
C VAL A 282 -22.56 -12.54 -5.65
N ARG A 283 -22.32 -13.00 -6.89
CA ARG A 283 -21.12 -13.78 -7.19
C ARG A 283 -19.87 -12.93 -6.98
N ALA A 284 -18.84 -13.48 -6.35
CA ALA A 284 -17.64 -12.71 -6.00
C ALA A 284 -16.96 -12.04 -7.21
N SER A 285 -16.85 -12.74 -8.34
CA SER A 285 -16.32 -12.16 -9.59
C SER A 285 -17.15 -10.99 -10.11
N GLU A 286 -18.47 -11.07 -9.98
CA GLU A 286 -19.40 -10.01 -10.37
C GLU A 286 -19.29 -8.80 -9.43
N LEU A 287 -19.24 -9.05 -8.13
CA LEU A 287 -19.06 -8.02 -7.10
C LEU A 287 -17.76 -7.25 -7.33
N LEU A 288 -16.64 -7.96 -7.54
CA LEU A 288 -15.34 -7.36 -7.85
C LEU A 288 -15.39 -6.54 -9.15
N SER A 289 -15.95 -7.11 -10.22
CA SER A 289 -15.98 -6.41 -11.52
C SER A 289 -16.76 -5.10 -11.45
N ASN A 290 -17.83 -5.06 -10.66
CA ASN A 290 -18.67 -3.89 -10.49
C ASN A 290 -18.12 -2.91 -9.45
N SER A 291 -17.43 -3.38 -8.40
CA SER A 291 -16.75 -2.50 -7.44
C SER A 291 -15.70 -1.63 -8.11
N LEU A 292 -15.03 -2.14 -9.15
CA LEU A 292 -14.05 -1.37 -9.93
C LEU A 292 -14.70 -0.37 -10.89
N ARG A 293 -15.98 -0.56 -11.27
CA ARG A 293 -16.69 0.28 -12.26
C ARG A 293 -17.35 1.52 -11.65
N ILE A 294 -17.66 1.51 -10.35
CA ILE A 294 -18.34 2.62 -9.69
C ILE A 294 -17.46 3.86 -9.47
N GLY A 295 -16.17 3.79 -9.83
CA GLY A 295 -15.23 4.91 -9.74
C GLY A 295 -14.93 5.38 -8.32
N GLN A 296 -15.20 4.55 -7.31
CA GLN A 296 -14.87 4.77 -5.90
C GLN A 296 -14.16 3.54 -5.35
N SER A 297 -13.07 3.76 -4.62
CA SER A 297 -12.35 2.70 -3.91
C SER A 297 -13.00 2.38 -2.58
N PHE A 298 -12.87 1.13 -2.14
CA PHE A 298 -13.27 0.71 -0.80
C PHE A 298 -12.05 0.78 0.11
N ARG A 299 -12.14 1.60 1.16
CA ARG A 299 -11.00 1.99 1.99
C ARG A 299 -11.31 1.84 3.49
N PRO A 300 -10.30 1.85 4.37
CA PRO A 300 -10.52 1.92 5.81
C PRO A 300 -11.48 3.05 6.23
N VAL A 301 -12.22 2.84 7.31
CA VAL A 301 -13.20 3.80 7.85
C VAL A 301 -12.94 4.03 9.33
N LEU A 302 -13.29 5.21 9.86
CA LEU A 302 -13.28 5.47 11.30
C LEU A 302 -14.53 4.82 11.92
N ASP A 303 -14.41 3.56 12.32
CA ASP A 303 -15.51 2.73 12.82
C ASP A 303 -15.83 2.93 14.31
N GLY A 304 -15.05 3.74 15.02
CA GLY A 304 -15.23 4.01 16.45
C GLY A 304 -14.81 2.86 17.37
N SER A 305 -14.20 1.79 16.83
CA SER A 305 -13.75 0.64 17.62
C SER A 305 -12.30 0.24 17.33
N LEU A 306 -12.00 -0.17 16.10
CA LEU A 306 -10.64 -0.44 15.64
C LEU A 306 -9.92 0.87 15.33
N ILE A 307 -10.62 1.82 14.71
CA ILE A 307 -10.11 3.13 14.30
C ILE A 307 -11.05 4.21 14.85
N VAL A 308 -10.58 4.93 15.87
CA VAL A 308 -11.34 6.03 16.52
C VAL A 308 -10.89 7.40 16.04
N GLU A 309 -9.65 7.50 15.57
CA GLU A 309 -9.03 8.69 15.01
C GLU A 309 -7.85 8.25 14.11
N GLU A 310 -7.35 9.17 13.29
CA GLU A 310 -6.21 8.88 12.42
C GLU A 310 -4.93 8.56 13.20
N PRO A 311 -4.04 7.70 12.68
CA PRO A 311 -2.82 7.33 13.39
C PRO A 311 -1.93 8.49 13.78
N MET A 312 -1.77 9.49 12.91
CA MET A 312 -0.96 10.68 13.20
C MET A 312 -1.51 11.45 14.42
N GLU A 313 -2.84 11.59 14.52
CA GLU A 313 -3.49 12.29 15.62
C GLU A 313 -3.48 11.47 16.93
N ALA A 314 -3.69 10.16 16.84
CA ALA A 314 -3.53 9.26 17.99
C ALA A 314 -2.10 9.32 18.55
N VAL A 315 -1.09 9.28 17.67
CA VAL A 315 0.32 9.36 18.08
C VAL A 315 0.61 10.73 18.67
N LYS A 316 0.18 11.83 18.05
CA LYS A 316 0.33 13.21 18.57
C LYS A 316 -0.21 13.35 19.99
N LYS A 317 -1.36 12.74 20.30
CA LYS A 317 -1.98 12.73 21.64
C LYS A 317 -1.39 11.70 22.60
N GLY A 318 -0.41 10.91 22.18
CA GLY A 318 0.20 9.85 22.99
C GLY A 318 -0.73 8.66 23.24
N ARG A 319 -1.71 8.42 22.37
CA ARG A 319 -2.71 7.32 22.49
C ARG A 319 -2.33 6.05 21.72
N HIS A 320 -1.15 6.00 21.14
CA HIS A 320 -0.60 4.82 20.47
C HIS A 320 -0.05 3.79 21.47
N GLN A 321 0.08 2.54 20.99
CA GLN A 321 0.70 1.44 21.73
C GLN A 321 2.19 1.70 21.98
N ALA A 322 2.71 1.22 23.12
CA ALA A 322 4.12 1.30 23.47
C ALA A 322 4.90 0.14 22.82
N VAL A 323 5.45 0.40 21.63
CA VAL A 323 6.22 -0.53 20.80
C VAL A 323 7.38 0.20 20.13
N ASP A 324 8.43 -0.55 19.78
CA ASP A 324 9.57 0.01 19.03
C ASP A 324 9.23 0.09 17.53
N VAL A 325 9.73 1.10 16.84
CA VAL A 325 9.35 1.38 15.44
C VAL A 325 10.56 1.66 14.56
N VAL A 326 10.65 0.97 13.43
CA VAL A 326 11.48 1.37 12.29
C VAL A 326 10.59 2.00 11.23
N ILE A 327 10.99 3.16 10.69
CA ILE A 327 10.30 3.86 9.60
C ILE A 327 11.24 3.98 8.41
N GLY A 328 10.78 3.56 7.24
CA GLY A 328 11.56 3.49 6.02
C GLY A 328 11.00 4.34 4.88
N THR A 329 11.90 4.95 4.11
CA THR A 329 11.57 5.60 2.83
C THR A 329 12.58 5.23 1.75
N ASN A 330 12.23 5.43 0.49
CA ASN A 330 13.12 5.35 -0.66
C ASN A 330 13.54 6.77 -1.07
N GLN A 331 14.70 6.92 -1.73
CA GLN A 331 15.19 8.23 -2.15
C GLN A 331 14.24 8.95 -3.12
N HIS A 332 13.56 8.22 -4.01
CA HIS A 332 12.62 8.77 -4.99
C HIS A 332 11.21 8.15 -4.85
N GLU A 333 10.56 8.40 -3.72
CA GLU A 333 9.15 8.03 -3.49
C GLU A 333 8.18 8.62 -4.52
N GLY A 334 8.55 9.74 -5.15
CA GLY A 334 7.80 10.35 -6.25
C GLY A 334 7.56 9.45 -7.46
N SER A 335 8.33 8.36 -7.58
CA SER A 335 8.08 7.29 -8.54
C SER A 335 6.69 6.65 -8.41
N LEU A 336 6.01 6.78 -7.26
CA LEU A 336 4.61 6.37 -7.13
C LEU A 336 3.69 7.08 -8.14
N CYS A 337 3.87 8.39 -8.32
CA CYS A 337 3.13 9.14 -9.35
C CYS A 337 3.50 8.71 -10.77
N LEU A 338 4.78 8.38 -11.00
CA LEU A 338 5.22 7.85 -12.29
C LEU A 338 4.50 6.53 -12.62
N LEU A 339 4.37 5.63 -11.64
CA LEU A 339 3.61 4.39 -11.77
C LEU A 339 2.13 4.66 -12.05
N THR A 340 1.51 5.63 -11.37
CA THR A 340 0.13 6.05 -11.63
C THR A 340 -0.06 6.54 -13.06
N LEU A 341 0.80 7.42 -13.55
CA LEU A 341 0.74 7.92 -14.94
C LEU A 341 0.90 6.80 -15.97
N GLN A 342 1.80 5.85 -15.69
CA GLN A 342 2.03 4.68 -16.55
C GLN A 342 0.81 3.75 -16.57
N TYR A 343 0.23 3.45 -15.40
CA TYR A 343 -0.98 2.65 -15.25
C TYR A 343 -2.16 3.27 -16.02
N LEU A 344 -2.35 4.58 -15.90
CA LEU A 344 -3.39 5.34 -16.59
C LEU A 344 -3.11 5.55 -18.09
N LYS A 345 -1.94 5.15 -18.60
CA LYS A 345 -1.49 5.42 -19.97
C LYS A 345 -1.57 6.91 -20.33
N SER A 346 -1.22 7.76 -19.37
CA SER A 346 -1.33 9.21 -19.51
C SER A 346 -0.28 9.76 -20.47
N ASN A 347 -0.65 10.72 -21.30
CA ASN A 347 0.30 11.44 -22.16
C ASN A 347 1.36 12.21 -21.34
N TYR A 348 1.08 12.52 -20.07
CA TYR A 348 2.06 13.12 -19.16
C TYR A 348 3.23 12.19 -18.86
N TYR A 349 3.01 10.87 -18.87
CA TYR A 349 4.09 9.89 -18.69
C TYR A 349 5.17 10.08 -19.76
N ASP A 350 4.78 10.12 -21.04
CA ASP A 350 5.70 10.30 -22.17
C ASP A 350 6.43 11.66 -22.13
N ARG A 351 5.73 12.73 -21.71
CA ARG A 351 6.34 14.07 -21.58
C ARG A 351 7.35 14.09 -20.44
N LEU A 352 7.05 13.45 -19.33
CA LEU A 352 7.95 13.31 -18.19
C LEU A 352 9.20 12.50 -18.58
N LEU A 353 9.04 11.38 -19.30
CA LEU A 353 10.16 10.60 -19.81
C LEU A 353 11.09 11.39 -20.73
N LYS A 354 10.52 12.26 -21.58
CA LYS A 354 11.25 13.07 -22.56
C LYS A 354 11.77 14.40 -21.97
N ASP A 355 11.50 14.68 -20.70
CA ASP A 355 11.78 15.96 -20.03
C ASP A 355 11.17 17.16 -20.77
N LYS A 356 9.91 17.01 -21.20
CA LYS A 356 9.14 17.99 -22.01
C LYS A 356 7.89 18.51 -21.30
N LEU A 357 7.86 18.44 -19.97
CA LEU A 357 6.76 19.02 -19.21
C LEU A 357 6.73 20.54 -19.41
N THR A 358 5.54 21.08 -19.59
CA THR A 358 5.30 22.53 -19.55
C THR A 358 4.92 22.97 -18.14
N THR A 359 4.80 24.28 -17.94
CA THR A 359 4.28 24.81 -16.68
C THR A 359 2.84 24.40 -16.41
N ASP A 360 2.02 24.45 -17.45
CA ASP A 360 0.61 24.08 -17.39
C ASP A 360 0.47 22.58 -17.10
N ASP A 361 1.36 21.74 -17.67
CA ASP A 361 1.40 20.31 -17.37
C ASP A 361 1.66 20.06 -15.88
N LEU A 362 2.65 20.76 -15.29
CA LEU A 362 2.95 20.62 -13.86
C LEU A 362 1.75 21.04 -12.99
N GLU A 363 1.10 22.14 -13.34
CA GLU A 363 -0.08 22.64 -12.64
C GLU A 363 -1.25 21.65 -12.71
N GLU A 364 -1.58 21.12 -13.89
CA GLU A 364 -2.65 20.14 -14.05
C GLU A 364 -2.34 18.84 -13.28
N MET A 365 -1.10 18.38 -13.36
CA MET A 365 -0.67 17.16 -12.67
C MET A 365 -0.71 17.33 -11.15
N ILE A 366 -0.25 18.46 -10.60
CA ILE A 366 -0.34 18.74 -9.16
C ILE A 366 -1.81 18.81 -8.72
N ARG A 367 -2.66 19.51 -9.48
CA ARG A 367 -4.10 19.61 -9.18
C ARG A 367 -4.78 18.25 -9.17
N PHE A 368 -4.47 17.39 -10.15
CA PHE A 368 -4.99 16.02 -10.21
C PHE A 368 -4.64 15.22 -8.95
N HIS A 369 -3.39 15.27 -8.52
CA HIS A 369 -2.94 14.53 -7.34
C HIS A 369 -3.45 15.11 -6.03
N LEU A 370 -3.56 16.44 -5.91
CA LEU A 370 -4.20 17.06 -4.75
C LEU A 370 -5.67 16.67 -4.67
N GLN A 371 -6.41 16.70 -5.77
CA GLN A 371 -7.79 16.27 -5.78
C GLN A 371 -7.94 14.80 -5.37
N ASP A 372 -7.02 13.91 -5.78
CA ASP A 372 -7.06 12.53 -5.31
C ASP A 372 -6.66 12.39 -3.83
N PHE A 373 -5.70 13.19 -3.34
CA PHE A 373 -5.19 13.10 -1.98
C PHE A 373 -6.17 13.69 -0.95
N THR A 374 -6.68 14.90 -1.21
CA THR A 374 -7.58 15.64 -0.30
C THR A 374 -9.06 15.36 -0.58
N LYS A 375 -9.39 14.74 -1.71
CA LYS A 375 -10.77 14.58 -2.21
C LYS A 375 -11.50 15.91 -2.44
N THR A 376 -10.79 17.03 -2.45
CA THR A 376 -11.31 18.38 -2.71
C THR A 376 -10.62 19.03 -3.91
N GLY A 377 -11.33 19.90 -4.62
CA GLY A 377 -10.82 20.66 -5.76
C GLY A 377 -10.37 22.08 -5.40
N GLU A 378 -9.76 22.28 -4.23
CA GLU A 378 -9.48 23.63 -3.72
C GLU A 378 -8.37 24.34 -4.50
N ASP A 379 -8.74 25.38 -5.24
CA ASP A 379 -7.80 26.17 -6.04
C ASP A 379 -6.72 26.85 -5.19
N THR A 380 -7.10 27.34 -4.00
CA THR A 380 -6.16 28.02 -3.08
C THR A 380 -5.04 27.07 -2.65
N LEU A 381 -5.39 25.85 -2.26
CA LEU A 381 -4.40 24.84 -1.88
C LEU A 381 -3.47 24.51 -3.04
N ALA A 382 -4.02 24.28 -4.23
CA ALA A 382 -3.22 24.01 -5.42
C ALA A 382 -2.23 25.14 -5.71
N ARG A 383 -2.64 26.41 -5.58
CA ARG A 383 -1.75 27.57 -5.77
C ARG A 383 -0.63 27.64 -4.73
N VAL A 384 -0.92 27.32 -3.48
CA VAL A 384 0.09 27.30 -2.40
C VAL A 384 1.10 26.17 -2.62
N VAL A 385 0.64 24.98 -2.99
CA VAL A 385 1.50 23.84 -3.31
C VAL A 385 2.35 24.11 -4.55
N LEU A 386 1.75 24.65 -5.62
CA LEU A 386 2.49 25.08 -6.80
C LEU A 386 3.55 26.11 -6.46
N HIS A 387 3.25 27.03 -5.54
CA HIS A 387 4.23 28.01 -5.11
C HIS A 387 5.43 27.35 -4.40
N GLU A 388 5.17 26.43 -3.48
CA GLU A 388 6.21 25.70 -2.75
C GLU A 388 7.15 24.94 -3.71
N TYR A 389 6.58 24.14 -4.62
CA TYR A 389 7.40 23.29 -5.50
C TYR A 389 7.95 24.01 -6.74
N ARG A 390 7.38 25.13 -7.18
CA ARG A 390 7.97 25.91 -8.28
C ARG A 390 9.08 26.84 -7.83
N TYR A 391 8.87 27.58 -6.74
CA TYR A 391 9.72 28.72 -6.42
C TYR A 391 10.83 28.39 -5.42
N GLN A 392 10.69 27.31 -4.65
CA GLN A 392 11.76 26.84 -3.77
C GLN A 392 12.72 25.88 -4.50
N HIS A 393 12.24 25.26 -5.57
CA HIS A 393 12.96 24.29 -6.38
C HIS A 393 13.22 24.80 -7.80
N VAL A 394 13.36 26.13 -7.98
CA VAL A 394 13.54 26.78 -9.31
C VAL A 394 14.75 26.23 -10.08
N LYS A 395 15.79 25.82 -9.35
CA LYS A 395 17.00 25.24 -9.95
C LYS A 395 16.77 23.83 -10.51
N ASP A 396 15.71 23.16 -10.03
CA ASP A 396 15.34 21.83 -10.46
C ASP A 396 14.40 21.94 -11.69
N GLY A 397 14.57 21.05 -12.67
CA GLY A 397 13.65 20.98 -13.80
C GLY A 397 12.25 20.56 -13.37
N LEU A 398 11.23 20.86 -14.18
CA LEU A 398 9.82 20.60 -13.85
C LEU A 398 9.53 19.13 -13.52
N ARG A 399 10.23 18.20 -14.19
CA ARG A 399 10.18 16.77 -13.88
C ARG A 399 10.60 16.48 -12.44
N SER A 400 11.70 17.07 -11.98
CA SER A 400 12.19 16.88 -10.61
C SER A 400 11.25 17.51 -9.59
N GLN A 401 10.74 18.71 -9.88
CA GLN A 401 9.74 19.38 -9.03
C GLN A 401 8.48 18.51 -8.84
N TYR A 402 7.96 17.92 -9.91
CA TYR A 402 6.81 17.02 -9.84
C TYR A 402 7.08 15.76 -9.01
N LEU A 403 8.22 15.09 -9.24
CA LEU A 403 8.58 13.89 -8.50
C LEU A 403 8.80 14.20 -7.01
N GLN A 404 9.41 15.35 -6.69
CA GLN A 404 9.58 15.77 -5.31
C GLN A 404 8.24 16.03 -4.62
N PHE A 405 7.35 16.81 -5.26
CA PHE A 405 5.98 17.01 -4.81
C PHE A 405 5.28 15.68 -4.48
N CYS A 406 5.34 14.72 -5.40
CA CYS A 406 4.69 13.43 -5.23
C CYS A 406 5.27 12.62 -4.07
N GLY A 407 6.60 12.58 -3.94
CA GLY A 407 7.25 11.85 -2.86
C GLY A 407 6.91 12.45 -1.50
N ASP A 408 6.96 13.78 -1.41
CA ASP A 408 6.68 14.50 -0.17
C ASP A 408 5.20 14.37 0.23
N MET A 409 4.27 14.51 -0.73
CA MET A 409 2.83 14.40 -0.47
C MET A 409 2.41 12.99 -0.07
N TYR A 410 2.84 11.94 -0.79
CA TYR A 410 2.33 10.59 -0.50
C TYR A 410 3.10 9.85 0.60
N VAL A 411 4.39 10.16 0.83
CA VAL A 411 5.24 9.30 1.66
C VAL A 411 6.19 10.07 2.60
N SER A 412 7.14 10.84 2.06
CA SER A 412 8.31 11.28 2.82
C SER A 412 7.97 12.19 4.00
N SER A 413 7.08 13.17 3.79
CA SER A 413 6.67 14.11 4.86
C SER A 413 5.95 13.38 6.00
N HIS A 414 5.06 12.45 5.64
CA HIS A 414 4.30 11.64 6.58
C HIS A 414 5.18 10.71 7.41
N ALA A 415 6.17 10.06 6.78
CA ALA A 415 7.14 9.21 7.46
C ALA A 415 7.97 10.01 8.49
N GLU A 416 8.49 11.16 8.08
CA GLU A 416 9.25 12.07 8.95
C GLU A 416 8.38 12.60 10.10
N GLN A 417 7.15 13.04 9.82
CA GLN A 417 6.24 13.52 10.86
C GLN A 417 5.90 12.44 11.87
N MET A 418 5.63 11.21 11.42
CA MET A 418 5.37 10.09 12.30
C MET A 418 6.58 9.80 13.21
N ALA A 419 7.80 9.77 12.65
CA ALA A 419 9.03 9.60 13.44
C ALA A 419 9.22 10.70 14.49
N ARG A 420 8.90 11.96 14.14
CA ARG A 420 8.94 13.08 15.08
C ARG A 420 7.94 12.89 16.22
N LEU A 421 6.71 12.52 15.91
CA LEU A 421 5.69 12.37 16.93
C LEU A 421 5.99 11.18 17.86
N LEU A 422 6.43 10.04 17.33
CA LEU A 422 6.78 8.87 18.14
C LEU A 422 7.95 9.17 19.09
N SER A 423 9.02 9.79 18.58
CA SER A 423 10.21 10.10 19.39
C SER A 423 9.95 11.11 20.53
N ARG A 424 8.88 11.91 20.45
CA ARG A 424 8.46 12.82 21.54
C ARG A 424 7.87 12.10 22.74
N HIS A 425 7.16 11.00 22.52
CA HIS A 425 6.44 10.29 23.60
C HIS A 425 7.30 9.30 24.37
N LYS A 426 8.46 8.89 23.81
CA LYS A 426 9.43 7.98 24.44
C LYS A 426 8.80 6.68 24.98
N LYS A 427 7.83 6.12 24.23
CA LYS A 427 7.14 4.85 24.56
C LYS A 427 7.78 3.62 23.93
N GLY A 428 8.84 3.81 23.16
CA GLY A 428 9.60 2.80 22.42
C GLY A 428 10.68 3.52 21.62
N SER A 429 11.67 2.77 21.15
CA SER A 429 12.74 3.30 20.34
C SER A 429 12.28 3.55 18.90
N VAL A 430 12.76 4.63 18.29
CA VAL A 430 12.42 5.00 16.91
C VAL A 430 13.69 4.99 16.06
N TYR A 431 13.66 4.28 14.94
CA TYR A 431 14.76 4.25 13.98
C TYR A 431 14.23 4.63 12.60
N VAL A 432 14.99 5.41 11.85
CA VAL A 432 14.58 5.85 10.51
C VAL A 432 15.66 5.48 9.49
N TYR A 433 15.24 5.02 8.32
CA TYR A 433 16.15 4.86 7.18
C TYR A 433 15.61 5.47 5.88
N GLN A 434 16.56 5.77 5.00
CA GLN A 434 16.31 6.04 3.59
C GLN A 434 17.11 5.05 2.73
N PHE A 435 16.42 4.29 1.90
CA PHE A 435 17.04 3.45 0.88
C PHE A 435 17.41 4.30 -0.33
N ALA A 436 18.72 4.38 -0.62
CA ALA A 436 19.29 5.32 -1.58
C ALA A 436 20.21 4.62 -2.60
N HIS A 437 19.88 3.38 -2.96
CA HIS A 437 20.56 2.61 -3.99
C HIS A 437 19.62 2.33 -5.16
N ARG A 438 20.03 2.67 -6.39
CA ARG A 438 19.30 2.23 -7.59
C ARG A 438 19.70 0.79 -7.92
N PRO A 439 18.76 -0.17 -7.94
CA PRO A 439 19.10 -1.55 -8.27
C PRO A 439 19.64 -1.68 -9.69
N SER A 440 20.65 -2.53 -9.87
CA SER A 440 21.28 -2.81 -11.17
C SER A 440 20.29 -3.35 -12.22
N PHE A 441 19.25 -4.04 -11.75
CA PHE A 441 18.16 -4.60 -12.56
C PHE A 441 16.93 -3.67 -12.67
N SER A 442 17.02 -2.42 -12.23
CA SER A 442 15.89 -1.48 -12.28
C SER A 442 15.44 -1.20 -13.71
N THR A 443 14.17 -1.47 -13.99
CA THR A 443 13.50 -1.17 -15.27
C THR A 443 12.94 0.25 -15.34
N GLN A 444 13.08 1.02 -14.26
CA GLN A 444 12.58 2.39 -14.17
C GLN A 444 13.45 3.36 -14.99
N PRO A 445 12.96 4.54 -15.37
CA PRO A 445 13.75 5.52 -16.11
C PRO A 445 15.05 5.89 -15.40
N SER A 446 16.11 6.21 -16.16
CA SER A 446 17.46 6.44 -15.59
C SER A 446 17.59 7.69 -14.72
N PHE A 447 16.64 8.62 -14.81
CA PHE A 447 16.61 9.84 -14.00
C PHE A 447 16.07 9.61 -12.58
N VAL A 448 15.49 8.44 -12.27
CA VAL A 448 15.14 8.07 -10.90
C VAL A 448 16.19 7.14 -10.30
N GLY A 449 16.50 7.35 -9.03
CA GLY A 449 17.39 6.50 -8.23
C GLY A 449 16.63 5.30 -7.66
N ALA A 450 16.62 5.17 -6.33
CA ALA A 450 15.80 4.19 -5.60
C ALA A 450 14.31 4.55 -5.65
N VAL A 451 13.48 3.70 -6.24
CA VAL A 451 12.04 3.95 -6.41
C VAL A 451 11.21 3.30 -5.30
N HIS A 452 9.91 3.63 -5.27
CA HIS A 452 8.97 3.12 -4.30
C HIS A 452 8.95 1.58 -4.28
N GLY A 453 9.38 1.02 -3.15
CA GLY A 453 9.37 -0.42 -2.90
C GLY A 453 10.59 -1.19 -3.37
N ASP A 454 11.66 -0.51 -3.84
CA ASP A 454 12.96 -1.15 -4.08
C ASP A 454 13.55 -1.70 -2.78
N ASP A 455 13.45 -0.93 -1.69
CA ASP A 455 13.92 -1.33 -0.36
C ASP A 455 13.34 -2.66 0.12
N VAL A 456 12.08 -2.96 -0.21
CA VAL A 456 11.43 -4.23 0.12
C VAL A 456 12.12 -5.42 -0.56
N LEU A 457 12.59 -5.27 -1.80
CA LEU A 457 13.28 -6.35 -2.51
C LEU A 457 14.60 -6.71 -1.81
N PHE A 458 15.29 -5.71 -1.26
CA PHE A 458 16.54 -5.88 -0.53
C PHE A 458 16.29 -6.38 0.90
N ALA A 459 15.34 -5.78 1.62
CA ALA A 459 14.98 -6.13 2.99
C ALA A 459 14.50 -7.58 3.11
N LEU A 460 13.75 -8.07 2.12
CA LEU A 460 13.28 -9.46 2.11
C LEU A 460 14.27 -10.46 1.48
N GLY A 461 15.43 -10.00 1.01
CA GLY A 461 16.44 -10.86 0.39
C GLY A 461 16.11 -11.32 -1.04
N LEU A 462 15.04 -10.80 -1.65
CA LEU A 462 14.53 -11.26 -2.95
C LEU A 462 15.49 -10.97 -4.10
N VAL A 463 16.35 -9.96 -3.96
CA VAL A 463 17.41 -9.65 -4.94
C VAL A 463 18.39 -10.80 -5.16
N LEU A 464 18.50 -11.73 -4.21
CA LEU A 464 19.36 -12.91 -4.33
C LEU A 464 18.81 -13.98 -5.27
N LYS A 465 17.59 -13.79 -5.81
CA LYS A 465 17.08 -14.59 -6.93
C LYS A 465 17.72 -14.19 -8.26
N GLN A 466 18.29 -12.99 -8.35
CA GLN A 466 18.95 -12.52 -9.55
C GLN A 466 20.27 -13.27 -9.76
N GLN A 467 20.45 -13.85 -10.95
CA GLN A 467 21.64 -14.65 -11.27
C GLN A 467 22.92 -13.79 -11.25
N ASP A 468 22.84 -12.59 -11.80
CA ASP A 468 23.98 -11.66 -11.95
C ASP A 468 24.00 -10.57 -10.87
N ILE A 469 23.48 -10.84 -9.67
CA ILE A 469 23.50 -9.87 -8.57
C ILE A 469 24.94 -9.50 -8.20
N SER A 470 25.22 -8.20 -8.05
CA SER A 470 26.55 -7.76 -7.64
C SER A 470 26.83 -8.13 -6.17
N LYS A 471 28.12 -8.31 -5.82
CA LYS A 471 28.54 -8.58 -4.43
C LYS A 471 28.07 -7.47 -3.48
N GLN A 472 28.13 -6.23 -3.93
CA GLN A 472 27.73 -5.06 -3.16
C GLN A 472 26.22 -5.03 -2.91
N GLU A 473 25.40 -5.39 -3.89
CA GLU A 473 23.94 -5.46 -3.72
C GLU A 473 23.52 -6.65 -2.84
N ALA A 474 24.18 -7.80 -3.00
CA ALA A 474 23.97 -8.95 -2.13
C ALA A 474 24.34 -8.62 -0.67
N LEU A 475 25.45 -7.88 -0.47
CA LEU A 475 25.87 -7.41 0.85
C LEU A 475 24.87 -6.39 1.42
N LEU A 476 24.42 -5.42 0.62
CA LEU A 476 23.40 -4.45 1.04
C LEU A 476 22.12 -5.14 1.51
N SER A 477 21.63 -6.11 0.73
CA SER A 477 20.45 -6.91 1.09
C SER A 477 20.66 -7.70 2.38
N LYS A 478 21.82 -8.36 2.54
CA LYS A 478 22.16 -9.08 3.76
C LYS A 478 22.14 -8.16 4.98
N LYS A 479 22.69 -6.96 4.88
CA LYS A 479 22.74 -6.01 6.00
C LYS A 479 21.37 -5.46 6.37
N MET A 480 20.52 -5.15 5.38
CA MET A 480 19.14 -4.76 5.67
C MET A 480 18.36 -5.89 6.37
N ALA A 481 18.47 -7.12 5.86
CA ALA A 481 17.81 -8.27 6.47
C ALA A 481 18.32 -8.55 7.90
N LEU A 482 19.64 -8.45 8.13
CA LEU A 482 20.23 -8.60 9.47
C LEU A 482 19.80 -7.48 10.41
N SER A 483 19.82 -6.22 9.99
CA SER A 483 19.35 -5.09 10.81
C SER A 483 17.90 -5.28 11.25
N LEU A 484 17.02 -5.68 10.33
CA LEU A 484 15.62 -5.93 10.67
C LEU A 484 15.43 -7.18 11.54
N GLY A 485 16.29 -8.19 11.37
CA GLY A 485 16.36 -9.36 12.24
C GLY A 485 16.79 -9.03 13.66
N ASN A 486 17.85 -8.24 13.83
CA ASN A 486 18.35 -7.75 15.12
C ASN A 486 17.30 -6.87 15.81
N PHE A 487 16.66 -5.98 15.05
CA PHE A 487 15.54 -5.19 15.57
C PHE A 487 14.40 -6.09 16.06
N ALA A 488 14.01 -7.11 15.27
CA ALA A 488 12.99 -8.06 15.69
C ALA A 488 13.39 -8.91 16.91
N LEU A 489 14.70 -9.11 17.13
CA LEU A 489 15.22 -9.80 18.29
C LEU A 489 15.16 -8.89 19.53
N ASP A 490 15.85 -7.75 19.49
CA ASP A 490 16.23 -7.00 20.70
C ASP A 490 15.97 -5.48 20.62
N SER A 491 15.18 -5.03 19.64
CA SER A 491 14.82 -3.61 19.45
C SER A 491 15.95 -2.70 18.97
N ASP A 492 17.13 -3.25 18.67
CA ASP A 492 18.27 -2.52 18.12
C ASP A 492 18.59 -3.03 16.70
N PRO A 493 18.51 -2.18 15.65
CA PRO A 493 18.81 -2.59 14.27
C PRO A 493 20.30 -2.54 13.92
N SER A 494 21.18 -2.17 14.85
CA SER A 494 22.62 -2.13 14.63
C SER A 494 23.18 -3.52 14.31
N VAL A 495 24.23 -3.57 13.50
CA VAL A 495 24.88 -4.82 13.08
C VAL A 495 26.34 -4.75 13.45
N VAL A 496 26.76 -5.64 14.35
CA VAL A 496 28.17 -5.92 14.66
C VAL A 496 28.44 -7.32 14.14
N ASP A 497 29.17 -7.41 13.03
CA ASP A 497 29.52 -8.68 12.41
C ASP A 497 30.85 -8.61 11.65
N ASP A 498 31.39 -9.78 11.27
CA ASP A 498 32.62 -9.88 10.47
C ASP A 498 32.39 -9.47 8.99
N LEU A 499 31.30 -8.77 8.65
CA LEU A 499 31.16 -8.19 7.31
C LEU A 499 32.02 -6.93 7.20
N ASP A 500 32.26 -6.46 5.97
CA ASP A 500 33.21 -5.38 5.63
C ASP A 500 33.20 -4.11 6.52
N TRP A 501 32.14 -3.85 7.31
CA TRP A 501 32.05 -2.76 8.28
C TRP A 501 30.88 -2.95 9.25
N ASP A 502 31.05 -2.57 10.52
CA ASP A 502 29.96 -2.47 11.50
C ASP A 502 28.93 -1.39 11.12
N LEU A 503 27.65 -1.69 11.30
CA LEU A 503 26.53 -0.78 11.09
C LEU A 503 26.03 -0.25 12.44
N ASP A 504 26.49 0.94 12.83
CA ASP A 504 25.91 1.69 13.95
C ASP A 504 24.67 2.44 13.47
N TRP A 505 23.49 2.05 13.97
CA TRP A 505 22.22 2.67 13.62
C TRP A 505 21.67 3.47 14.81
N PRO A 506 21.93 4.79 14.87
CA PRO A 506 21.49 5.62 15.99
C PRO A 506 19.96 5.77 16.01
N GLU A 507 19.42 5.86 17.22
CA GLU A 507 18.00 6.17 17.45
C GLU A 507 17.67 7.58 16.92
N TYR A 508 16.53 7.69 16.23
CA TYR A 508 15.97 8.94 15.77
C TYR A 508 15.38 9.71 16.95
N ASN A 509 15.75 10.98 17.08
CA ASN A 509 15.20 11.89 18.09
C ASN A 509 15.04 13.31 17.54
N GLN A 510 14.37 14.17 18.30
CA GLN A 510 14.05 15.54 17.91
C GLN A 510 15.27 16.44 17.66
N GLU A 511 16.43 16.11 18.23
CA GLU A 511 17.63 16.94 18.13
C GLU A 511 18.48 16.53 16.91
N SER A 512 18.78 15.25 16.82
CA SER A 512 19.72 14.73 15.84
C SER A 512 19.07 14.32 14.51
N GLN A 513 17.79 13.91 14.55
CA GLN A 513 17.01 13.45 13.40
C GLN A 513 17.80 12.52 12.47
N HIS A 514 18.54 11.58 13.06
CA HIS A 514 19.40 10.67 12.31
C HIS A 514 18.57 9.70 11.46
N VAL A 515 18.92 9.64 10.17
CA VAL A 515 18.36 8.73 9.17
C VAL A 515 19.49 7.85 8.63
N MET A 516 19.35 6.53 8.74
CA MET A 516 20.31 5.59 8.16
C MET A 516 20.17 5.54 6.64
N HIS A 517 21.23 5.82 5.89
CA HIS A 517 21.21 5.74 4.43
C HIS A 517 21.73 4.40 3.92
N PHE A 518 20.84 3.54 3.43
CA PHE A 518 21.22 2.27 2.81
C PHE A 518 21.69 2.48 1.38
N THR A 519 22.96 2.21 1.12
CA THR A 519 23.61 2.26 -0.20
C THR A 519 24.56 1.08 -0.37
N THR A 520 25.06 0.83 -1.58
CA THR A 520 26.12 -0.17 -1.83
C THR A 520 27.50 0.24 -1.30
N GLY A 521 27.71 1.53 -1.03
CA GLY A 521 28.86 2.00 -0.23
C GLY A 521 28.62 1.77 1.26
N ARG A 522 29.48 2.32 2.13
CA ARG A 522 29.26 2.28 3.58
C ARG A 522 27.99 3.11 3.94
N PRO A 523 26.91 2.50 4.44
CA PRO A 523 25.77 3.16 5.06
C PRO A 523 26.23 4.02 6.22
N MET A 524 25.59 5.17 6.32
CA MET A 524 25.90 6.17 7.31
C MET A 524 24.60 6.83 7.74
N ALA A 525 24.47 7.07 9.04
CA ALA A 525 23.46 7.97 9.55
C ALA A 525 23.76 9.40 9.10
N ARG A 526 22.72 10.11 8.66
CA ARG A 526 22.78 11.54 8.30
C ARG A 526 21.59 12.25 8.89
N HIS A 527 21.72 13.55 9.11
CA HIS A 527 20.60 14.38 9.52
C HIS A 527 19.54 14.41 8.41
N SER A 528 18.26 14.30 8.80
CA SER A 528 17.13 14.40 7.88
C SER A 528 17.13 15.75 7.14
N LYS A 529 16.65 15.76 5.89
CA LYS A 529 16.49 16.99 5.09
C LYS A 529 15.03 17.35 4.86
N LEU A 530 14.12 16.70 5.58
CA LEU A 530 12.67 16.79 5.35
C LEU A 530 11.98 17.86 6.20
N ASP A 531 12.71 18.68 6.98
CA ASP A 531 12.12 19.73 7.83
C ASP A 531 11.12 20.61 7.09
N ARG A 532 11.55 21.19 5.96
CA ARG A 532 10.73 22.11 5.16
C ARG A 532 9.48 21.43 4.60
N ALA A 533 9.66 20.29 3.93
CA ALA A 533 8.56 19.54 3.34
C ALA A 533 7.56 19.07 4.42
N THR A 534 8.07 18.61 5.56
CA THR A 534 7.25 18.15 6.68
C THR A 534 6.44 19.29 7.30
N SER A 535 7.07 20.42 7.61
CA SER A 535 6.33 21.58 8.14
C SER A 535 5.36 22.15 7.10
N PHE A 536 5.69 22.13 5.81
CA PHE A 536 4.76 22.53 4.76
C PHE A 536 3.48 21.68 4.77
N TRP A 537 3.62 20.36 4.70
CA TRP A 537 2.47 19.45 4.65
C TRP A 537 1.71 19.32 5.97
N HIS A 538 2.37 19.46 7.12
CA HIS A 538 1.75 19.21 8.43
C HIS A 538 1.44 20.46 9.26
N GLU A 539 1.92 21.63 8.86
CA GLU A 539 1.64 22.89 9.55
C GLU A 539 0.99 23.91 8.60
N ILE A 540 1.48 24.07 7.37
CA ILE A 540 0.97 25.09 6.43
C ILE A 540 -0.29 24.61 5.71
N VAL A 541 -0.26 23.43 5.09
CA VAL A 541 -1.41 22.91 4.31
C VAL A 541 -2.70 22.84 5.14
N PRO A 542 -2.70 22.31 6.38
CA PRO A 542 -3.91 22.29 7.20
C PRO A 542 -4.47 23.70 7.50
N LEU A 543 -3.62 24.72 7.63
CA LEU A 543 -4.07 26.11 7.83
C LEU A 543 -4.74 26.69 6.57
N VAL A 544 -4.29 26.27 5.39
CA VAL A 544 -4.90 26.70 4.12
C VAL A 544 -6.28 26.08 3.96
N GLU A 545 -6.41 24.77 4.24
CA GLU A 545 -7.68 24.06 4.18
C GLU A 545 -8.71 24.64 5.17
N LEU A 546 -8.29 24.93 6.41
CA LEU A 546 -9.18 25.54 7.41
C LEU A 546 -9.67 26.95 6.99
N ASN A 547 -8.84 27.74 6.31
CA ASN A 547 -9.20 29.08 5.85
C ASN A 547 -9.98 29.07 4.52
N GLY A 548 -9.88 28.00 3.73
CA GLY A 548 -10.71 27.77 2.53
C GLY A 548 -12.18 27.44 2.86
N VAL A 549 -12.45 26.98 4.07
CA VAL A 549 -13.78 26.53 4.54
C VAL A 549 -14.64 27.66 5.14
N VAL A 550 -14.18 28.92 5.21
CA VAL A 550 -15.02 30.03 5.70
C VAL A 550 -16.18 30.26 4.72
N PRO A 551 -17.46 29.97 5.08
CA PRO A 551 -18.59 30.40 4.27
C PRO A 551 -18.59 31.92 4.29
N ALA A 552 -18.86 32.55 3.15
CA ALA A 552 -19.09 33.98 3.06
C ALA A 552 -20.18 34.38 4.07
N LEU A 553 -19.76 34.81 5.27
CA LEU A 553 -20.64 35.29 6.31
C LEU A 553 -21.18 36.65 5.87
N HIS A 554 -22.45 36.58 5.47
CA HIS A 554 -23.47 37.62 5.45
C HIS A 554 -23.01 39.08 5.32
N GLN A 555 -23.32 39.66 4.16
CA GLN A 555 -23.72 41.06 4.08
C GLN A 555 -24.78 41.34 5.17
N PRO A 556 -24.64 42.41 5.97
CA PRO A 556 -25.63 42.70 6.99
C PRO A 556 -26.96 43.05 6.32
N ALA A 557 -28.00 42.28 6.65
CA ALA A 557 -29.37 42.60 6.32
C ALA A 557 -29.74 43.96 6.91
N ILE A 558 -30.21 44.85 6.05
CA ILE A 558 -30.86 46.10 6.42
C ILE A 558 -32.15 45.72 7.14
N ALA A 559 -32.22 45.98 8.44
CA ALA A 559 -33.46 46.01 9.21
C ALA A 559 -33.60 47.41 9.83
N GLY A 560 -34.61 48.15 9.37
CA GLY A 560 -34.98 49.45 9.91
C GLY A 560 -35.80 49.36 11.20
N HIS A 561 -36.04 50.55 11.76
CA HIS A 561 -36.77 50.95 12.99
C HIS A 561 -35.91 50.99 14.26
N SER A 562 -35.96 52.00 15.13
CA SER A 562 -36.43 53.40 15.11
C SER A 562 -36.07 53.99 16.49
N MET A 563 -35.61 55.24 16.52
CA MET A 563 -35.59 56.22 17.64
C MET A 563 -34.84 55.90 18.95
N ALA A 564 -33.83 56.71 19.28
CA ALA A 564 -33.92 57.77 20.30
C ALA A 564 -32.66 58.67 20.31
N LEU A 565 -32.87 59.93 20.73
CA LEU A 565 -32.00 61.10 20.63
C LEU A 565 -30.72 61.05 21.48
N THR A 566 -29.63 61.69 21.03
CA THR A 566 -29.14 63.01 21.53
C THR A 566 -27.71 63.32 21.04
N SER A 567 -27.54 64.55 20.51
CA SER A 567 -26.41 65.50 20.64
C SER A 567 -24.95 64.98 20.48
N SER A 568 -23.99 65.62 19.81
CA SER A 568 -23.81 67.01 19.37
C SER A 568 -22.49 67.13 18.56
N LYS A 569 -22.33 68.26 17.83
CA LYS A 569 -21.07 68.87 17.32
C LYS A 569 -20.41 68.20 16.10
N SER A 570 -20.67 68.68 14.87
CA SER A 570 -20.06 69.84 14.18
C SER A 570 -18.61 69.62 13.74
N PHE A 571 -18.40 69.42 12.42
CA PHE A 571 -17.27 69.99 11.68
C PHE A 571 -17.66 70.22 10.22
N VAL A 572 -17.12 71.31 9.67
CA VAL A 572 -17.54 72.03 8.46
C VAL A 572 -16.54 71.81 7.31
N SER A 573 -17.07 71.80 6.08
CA SER A 573 -16.42 72.02 4.77
C SER A 573 -15.49 70.90 4.23
N ALA A 574 -15.34 70.66 2.93
CA ALA A 574 -15.66 71.46 1.75
C ALA A 574 -15.93 70.55 0.54
N SER A 575 -16.77 71.04 -0.38
CA SER A 575 -16.99 70.53 -1.72
C SER A 575 -15.76 70.67 -2.62
N ARG A 576 -15.43 69.65 -3.42
CA ARG A 576 -14.91 69.81 -4.78
C ARG A 576 -15.42 68.70 -5.70
N SER A 577 -15.73 69.13 -6.91
CA SER A 577 -16.46 68.46 -7.99
C SER A 577 -15.60 67.55 -8.86
N ALA A 578 -16.29 66.55 -9.43
CA ALA A 578 -16.13 65.99 -10.77
C ALA A 578 -14.90 65.12 -11.07
N SER A 579 -15.15 63.83 -11.32
CA SER A 579 -15.08 63.28 -12.69
C SER A 579 -15.71 61.88 -12.75
N THR A 580 -16.70 61.76 -13.62
CA THR A 580 -17.38 60.54 -14.05
C THR A 580 -16.46 59.65 -14.88
N VAL A 581 -16.36 58.36 -14.52
CA VAL A 581 -15.96 57.30 -15.44
C VAL A 581 -16.99 56.16 -15.29
N ASN A 582 -17.86 56.03 -16.28
CA ASN A 582 -18.72 54.85 -16.47
C ASN A 582 -17.85 53.71 -16.98
N LEU A 583 -17.88 52.57 -16.29
CA LEU A 583 -17.46 51.28 -16.84
C LEU A 583 -18.64 50.32 -16.69
N GLU A 584 -19.17 49.92 -17.84
CA GLU A 584 -20.29 49.01 -18.00
C GLU A 584 -19.99 47.64 -17.39
N HIS A 585 -20.95 47.11 -16.63
CA HIS A 585 -20.99 45.71 -16.26
C HIS A 585 -21.33 44.86 -17.49
N GLN A 586 -20.39 44.05 -17.96
CA GLN A 586 -20.68 42.90 -18.83
C GLN A 586 -20.71 41.61 -17.99
N THR A 587 -21.90 41.03 -17.88
CA THR A 587 -22.12 39.63 -17.46
C THR A 587 -21.79 38.68 -18.61
N PRO A 588 -21.00 37.61 -18.42
CA PRO A 588 -20.84 36.58 -19.46
C PRO A 588 -22.06 35.66 -19.53
N SER A 589 -22.51 35.39 -20.75
CA SER A 589 -23.67 34.57 -21.11
C SER A 589 -23.37 33.07 -21.08
N ALA A 590 -24.42 32.29 -20.80
CA ALA A 590 -24.45 30.83 -20.68
C ALA A 590 -24.29 30.07 -22.03
N GLY A 591 -23.24 30.38 -22.81
CA GLY A 591 -23.04 29.85 -24.17
C GLY A 591 -21.93 28.81 -24.37
N GLN A 592 -21.06 28.55 -23.39
CA GLN A 592 -19.85 27.72 -23.61
C GLN A 592 -19.96 26.27 -23.10
N SER A 593 -20.91 25.92 -22.24
CA SER A 593 -21.10 24.53 -21.78
C SER A 593 -21.85 23.62 -22.77
N ALA A 594 -22.63 24.19 -23.69
CA ALA A 594 -23.40 23.39 -24.66
C ALA A 594 -22.52 22.82 -25.79
N THR A 595 -21.43 23.51 -26.15
CA THR A 595 -20.56 23.12 -27.28
C THR A 595 -19.68 21.91 -26.94
N TYR A 596 -19.25 21.74 -25.69
CA TYR A 596 -18.46 20.58 -25.25
C TYR A 596 -19.28 19.28 -25.18
N ILE A 597 -20.58 19.38 -24.86
CA ILE A 597 -21.49 18.23 -24.80
C ILE A 597 -21.80 17.69 -26.21
N ILE A 598 -21.92 18.56 -27.21
CA ILE A 598 -22.22 18.16 -28.59
C ILE A 598 -21.00 17.51 -29.26
N VAL A 599 -19.78 17.96 -28.97
CA VAL A 599 -18.55 17.34 -29.50
C VAL A 599 -18.29 15.96 -28.87
N ALA A 600 -18.58 15.76 -27.57
CA ALA A 600 -18.45 14.47 -26.91
C ALA A 600 -19.44 13.41 -27.45
N MET A 601 -20.68 13.81 -27.77
CA MET A 601 -21.67 12.89 -28.37
C MET A 601 -21.38 12.53 -29.84
N ALA A 602 -20.72 13.42 -30.60
CA ALA A 602 -20.30 13.13 -31.96
C ALA A 602 -19.14 12.11 -32.03
N VAL A 603 -18.20 12.17 -31.08
CA VAL A 603 -17.07 11.23 -30.99
C VAL A 603 -17.53 9.82 -30.56
N CYS A 604 -18.54 9.71 -29.69
CA CYS A 604 -19.10 8.43 -29.28
C CYS A 604 -19.80 7.67 -30.44
N ASN A 605 -20.49 8.37 -31.34
CA ASN A 605 -21.19 7.74 -32.46
C ASN A 605 -20.25 7.26 -33.57
N ILE A 606 -19.09 7.92 -33.77
CA ILE A 606 -18.10 7.50 -34.76
C ILE A 606 -17.37 6.23 -34.30
N VAL A 607 -17.10 6.07 -33.00
CA VAL A 607 -16.46 4.88 -32.44
C VAL A 607 -17.38 3.64 -32.54
N LEU A 608 -18.69 3.81 -32.33
CA LEU A 608 -19.67 2.72 -32.48
C LEU A 608 -19.81 2.23 -33.93
N LEU A 609 -19.74 3.13 -34.92
CA LEU A 609 -19.81 2.77 -36.35
C LEU A 609 -18.56 2.00 -36.83
N VAL A 610 -17.37 2.31 -36.30
CA VAL A 610 -16.13 1.60 -36.64
C VAL A 610 -16.11 0.19 -36.03
N VAL A 611 -16.63 0.02 -34.81
CA VAL A 611 -16.72 -1.30 -34.14
C VAL A 611 -17.74 -2.22 -34.84
N ALA A 612 -18.85 -1.66 -35.33
CA ALA A 612 -19.84 -2.42 -36.12
C ALA A 612 -19.28 -2.88 -37.48
N ALA A 613 -18.53 -2.02 -38.19
CA ALA A 613 -17.94 -2.35 -39.49
C ALA A 613 -16.84 -3.43 -39.41
N VAL A 614 -16.04 -3.42 -38.34
CA VAL A 614 -15.00 -4.45 -38.08
C VAL A 614 -15.61 -5.80 -37.68
N SER A 615 -16.78 -5.79 -37.04
CA SER A 615 -17.49 -7.02 -36.64
C SER A 615 -18.17 -7.69 -37.84
N ILE A 616 -18.71 -6.91 -38.79
CA ILE A 616 -19.34 -7.42 -40.02
C ILE A 616 -18.30 -8.00 -40.98
N THR A 617 -17.08 -7.46 -41.03
CA THR A 617 -15.99 -7.99 -41.88
C THR A 617 -15.40 -9.31 -41.37
N LYS A 618 -15.51 -9.62 -40.08
CA LYS A 618 -15.10 -10.93 -39.51
C LYS A 618 -16.13 -12.05 -39.71
N LEU A 619 -17.40 -11.72 -39.97
CA LEU A 619 -18.47 -12.69 -40.22
C LEU A 619 -18.58 -13.13 -41.70
N CYS A 620 -17.85 -12.47 -42.63
CA CYS A 620 -18.00 -12.66 -44.07
C CYS A 620 -16.73 -13.11 -44.82
N ARG A 621 -15.82 -13.89 -44.22
CA ARG A 621 -14.76 -14.57 -45.00
C ARG A 621 -14.87 -16.10 -44.93
N PRO A 622 -14.95 -16.79 -46.10
CA PRO A 622 -15.18 -18.23 -46.17
C PRO A 622 -13.90 -19.04 -45.93
N ASP A 623 -14.10 -20.23 -45.36
CA ASP A 623 -13.12 -21.30 -45.20
C ASP A 623 -12.54 -21.79 -46.55
N SER A 624 -11.21 -21.80 -46.67
CA SER A 624 -10.46 -22.74 -47.51
C SER A 624 -8.97 -22.70 -47.12
N ARG A 625 -8.44 -23.75 -46.46
CA ARG A 625 -7.72 -24.90 -47.03
C ARG A 625 -6.20 -24.70 -47.29
N TYR A 626 -5.45 -25.56 -46.59
CA TYR A 626 -4.26 -26.34 -46.99
C TYR A 626 -2.81 -25.79 -46.95
N HIS A 627 -2.01 -26.61 -46.24
CA HIS A 627 -0.69 -27.18 -46.56
C HIS A 627 0.64 -26.45 -46.22
N THR A 628 1.35 -27.07 -45.25
CA THR A 628 2.76 -27.54 -45.26
C THR A 628 3.88 -26.58 -45.68
N LEU A 629 4.87 -26.37 -44.81
CA LEU A 629 6.22 -26.98 -44.94
C LEU A 629 7.19 -26.62 -43.80
N GLN A 630 8.01 -27.62 -43.52
CA GLN A 630 9.16 -27.82 -42.63
C GLN A 630 10.33 -26.80 -42.68
N LYS A 631 11.13 -26.87 -41.59
CA LYS A 631 12.57 -26.52 -41.41
C LYS A 631 12.89 -25.01 -41.27
N PHE A 632 13.72 -24.53 -40.34
CA PHE A 632 14.81 -25.10 -39.52
C PHE A 632 14.66 -24.76 -38.03
#